data_AF-A0A948TM67-F1
#
_entry.id   AF-A0A948TM67-F1
#
_cell.length_a   1.000
_cell.length_b   1.000
_cell.length_c   1.000
_cell.angle_alpha   90.00
_cell.angle_beta   90.00
_cell.angle_gamma   90.00
#
_symmetry.space_group_name_H-M   'P 1'
#
loop_
_entity.id
_entity.type
_entity.pdbx_description
1 polymer ?
#
loop_
_entity_poly.entity_id
_entity_poly.type
_entity_poly.pdbx_seq_one_letter_code
_entity_poly.pdbx_strand_id
1 'polypeptide(L)'
;MIGKIKKGKSFGGCIRYVMGKDNAKIIDSDGVLLGNIREITASFNYQRELNPKIKQPVGHIALSFKPEDKALLTDEFMAKIAWEYMELMGIRNTQFILVRHHNTDNPHCHLVYNRIGYDGKVISSQGDYKRNEIATKVLKDRYGLTYAEDKGKTNVEKLHASERVKYEIFNAVKAALKHSGTWKEFNDYLLRRGIRLEFV
;
A
#
# COMPACT_ATOMS: atom_id res chain seq x y z
N MET A 1 3.86 -10.04 2.88
CA MET A 1 3.78 -8.55 2.81
C MET A 1 3.15 -8.04 1.50
N ILE A 2 2.33 -6.98 1.59
CA ILE A 2 1.72 -6.23 0.47
C ILE A 2 1.91 -4.73 0.73
N GLY A 3 2.35 -3.96 -0.28
CA GLY A 3 2.43 -2.50 -0.23
C GLY A 3 1.33 -1.84 -1.06
N LYS A 4 0.42 -1.08 -0.41
CA LYS A 4 -0.64 -0.31 -1.08
C LYS A 4 -0.24 1.16 -1.17
N ILE A 5 0.10 1.61 -2.38
CA ILE A 5 0.52 2.98 -2.66
C ILE A 5 -0.70 3.90 -2.83
N LYS A 6 -0.64 5.06 -2.19
CA LYS A 6 -1.56 6.19 -2.34
C LYS A 6 -0.75 7.48 -2.48
N LYS A 7 -1.31 8.43 -3.22
CA LYS A 7 -0.74 9.78 -3.41
C LYS A 7 -1.77 10.81 -3.02
N GLY A 8 -1.39 11.75 -2.17
CA GLY A 8 -2.31 12.71 -1.56
C GLY A 8 -1.97 14.16 -1.91
N LYS A 9 -2.99 15.03 -1.78
CA LYS A 9 -2.86 16.49 -1.97
C LYS A 9 -2.58 17.24 -0.67
N SER A 10 -2.88 16.65 0.49
CA SER A 10 -2.82 17.33 1.80
C SER A 10 -2.22 16.42 2.87
N PHE A 11 -1.15 16.89 3.52
CA PHE A 11 -0.58 16.21 4.67
C PHE A 11 -1.55 16.19 5.84
N GLY A 12 -2.23 17.30 6.15
CA GLY A 12 -3.16 17.34 7.28
C GLY A 12 -4.26 16.29 7.22
N GLY A 13 -4.80 16.02 6.02
CA GLY A 13 -5.76 14.92 5.84
C GLY A 13 -5.13 13.54 6.02
N CYS A 14 -3.93 13.32 5.48
CA CYS A 14 -3.23 12.04 5.59
C CYS A 14 -2.76 11.74 7.03
N ILE A 15 -2.20 12.73 7.72
CA ILE A 15 -1.74 12.62 9.10
C ILE A 15 -2.91 12.36 10.04
N ARG A 16 -4.02 13.10 9.91
CA ARG A 16 -5.24 12.78 10.68
C ARG A 16 -5.74 11.36 10.43
N TYR A 17 -5.66 10.88 9.19
CA TYR A 17 -6.07 9.51 8.86
C TYR A 17 -5.19 8.44 9.54
N VAL A 18 -3.86 8.62 9.56
CA VAL A 18 -2.95 7.62 10.14
C VAL A 18 -2.78 7.77 11.65
N MET A 19 -2.84 8.98 12.21
CA MET A 19 -2.64 9.23 13.64
C MET A 19 -3.94 9.33 14.44
N GLY A 20 -5.09 9.52 13.78
CA GLY A 20 -6.38 9.71 14.46
C GLY A 20 -7.06 8.43 14.95
N LYS A 21 -6.34 7.30 14.98
CA LYS A 21 -6.83 6.04 15.57
C LYS A 21 -6.24 5.90 16.97
N ASP A 22 -7.04 5.43 17.92
CA ASP A 22 -6.69 5.38 19.37
C ASP A 22 -5.43 4.58 19.71
N ASN A 23 -4.94 3.78 18.77
CA ASN A 23 -3.82 2.86 18.92
C ASN A 23 -2.70 3.10 17.90
N ALA A 24 -2.70 4.29 17.28
CA ALA A 24 -1.65 4.67 16.36
C ALA A 24 -0.34 4.90 17.15
N LYS A 25 0.70 4.14 16.80
CA LYS A 25 2.03 4.30 17.37
C LYS A 25 3.02 4.69 16.28
N ILE A 26 3.71 5.81 16.44
CA ILE A 26 4.87 6.12 15.60
C ILE A 26 6.00 5.22 16.06
N ILE A 27 6.52 4.41 15.15
CA ILE A 27 7.60 3.46 15.42
C ILE A 27 8.93 3.88 14.79
N ASP A 28 8.88 4.84 13.85
CA ASP A 28 10.07 5.47 13.26
C ASP A 28 9.71 6.78 12.55
N SER A 29 10.67 7.67 12.36
CA SER A 29 10.51 8.95 11.65
C SER A 29 11.83 9.63 11.33
N ASP A 30 11.85 10.50 10.33
CA ASP A 30 12.94 11.43 10.06
C ASP A 30 12.42 12.84 9.72
N GLY A 31 13.06 13.86 10.30
CA GLY A 31 12.82 15.27 9.98
C GLY A 31 11.47 15.86 10.35
N VAL A 32 10.71 15.23 11.25
CA VAL A 32 9.33 15.63 11.62
C VAL A 32 9.20 15.82 13.13
N LEU A 33 8.53 16.89 13.57
CA LEU A 33 8.19 17.12 14.97
C LEU A 33 7.00 16.25 15.35
N LEU A 34 7.16 15.39 16.37
CA LEU A 34 6.18 14.34 16.70
C LEU A 34 5.18 14.72 17.81
N GLY A 35 5.15 15.97 18.27
CA GLY A 35 4.36 16.36 19.45
C GLY A 35 2.85 16.17 19.28
N ASN A 36 2.30 16.54 18.12
CA ASN A 36 0.89 16.34 17.81
C ASN A 36 0.62 16.38 16.30
N ILE A 37 -0.61 16.05 15.89
CA ILE A 37 -1.03 16.05 14.48
C ILE A 37 -0.76 17.39 13.78
N ARG A 38 -0.94 18.52 14.47
CA ARG A 38 -0.71 19.86 13.89
C ARG A 38 0.77 20.09 13.62
N GLU A 39 1.65 19.75 14.56
CA GLU A 39 3.11 19.86 14.40
C GLU A 39 3.64 18.94 13.30
N ILE A 40 3.26 17.67 13.30
CA ILE A 40 3.62 16.70 12.26
C ILE A 40 3.20 17.25 10.88
N THR A 41 1.96 17.75 10.78
CA THR A 41 1.44 18.34 9.54
C THR A 41 2.24 19.58 9.12
N ALA A 42 2.62 20.44 10.07
CA ALA A 42 3.40 21.63 9.81
C ALA A 42 4.82 21.27 9.32
N SER A 43 5.49 20.31 9.94
CA SER A 43 6.82 19.83 9.50
C SER A 43 6.81 19.36 8.05
N PHE A 44 5.82 18.54 7.67
CA PHE A 44 5.68 18.09 6.27
C PHE A 44 5.38 19.23 5.29
N ASN A 45 4.54 20.19 5.69
CA ASN A 45 4.25 21.33 4.84
C ASN A 45 5.46 22.25 4.66
N TYR A 46 6.32 22.39 5.68
CA TYR A 46 7.54 23.18 5.58
C TYR A 46 8.47 22.66 4.48
N GLN A 47 8.78 21.36 4.45
CA GLN A 47 9.60 20.80 3.36
C GLN A 47 8.86 20.86 2.01
N ARG A 48 7.53 20.74 1.99
CA ARG A 48 6.73 20.87 0.76
C ARG A 48 6.92 22.24 0.09
N GLU A 49 7.19 23.30 0.85
CA GLU A 49 7.38 24.65 0.30
C GLU A 49 8.60 24.77 -0.61
N LEU A 50 9.55 23.83 -0.54
CA LEU A 50 10.68 23.77 -1.48
C LEU A 50 10.23 23.52 -2.94
N ASN A 51 9.01 23.01 -3.15
CA ASN A 51 8.44 22.86 -4.48
C ASN A 51 6.91 23.08 -4.47
N PRO A 52 6.44 24.33 -4.48
CA PRO A 52 5.01 24.66 -4.33
C PRO A 52 4.16 24.22 -5.52
N LYS A 53 4.77 23.89 -6.67
CA LYS A 53 4.07 23.52 -7.91
C LYS A 53 3.56 22.08 -7.91
N ILE A 54 4.04 21.22 -6.99
CA ILE A 54 3.61 19.81 -6.96
C ILE A 54 2.13 19.69 -6.60
N LYS A 55 1.36 18.96 -7.41
CA LYS A 55 -0.08 18.73 -7.17
C LYS A 55 -0.37 17.68 -6.09
N GLN A 56 0.55 16.72 -5.92
CA GLN A 56 0.41 15.60 -4.98
C GLN A 56 1.71 15.39 -4.20
N PRO A 57 1.97 16.21 -3.16
CA PRO A 57 3.21 16.13 -2.37
C PRO A 57 3.26 14.92 -1.44
N VAL A 58 2.11 14.33 -1.08
CA VAL A 58 2.06 13.26 -0.08
C VAL A 58 2.29 11.91 -0.74
N GLY A 59 3.29 11.18 -0.27
CA GLY A 59 3.42 9.74 -0.47
C GLY A 59 2.86 8.98 0.73
N HIS A 60 1.97 8.02 0.50
CA HIS A 60 1.40 7.18 1.55
C HIS A 60 1.42 5.72 1.11
N ILE A 61 2.08 4.86 1.89
CA ILE A 61 2.17 3.44 1.60
C ILE A 61 1.72 2.68 2.85
N ALA A 62 0.68 1.86 2.70
CA ALA A 62 0.31 0.90 3.73
C ALA A 62 1.04 -0.42 3.47
N LEU A 63 1.93 -0.82 4.37
CA LEU A 63 2.60 -2.11 4.36
C LEU A 63 1.80 -3.06 5.24
N SER A 64 1.16 -4.05 4.62
CA SER A 64 0.34 -5.05 5.30
C SER A 64 1.02 -6.39 5.29
N PHE A 65 0.96 -7.08 6.42
CA PHE A 65 1.56 -8.39 6.64
C PHE A 65 0.47 -9.42 6.89
N LYS A 66 0.85 -10.67 6.73
CA LYS A 66 -0.03 -11.80 6.96
C LYS A 66 -0.14 -12.06 8.47
N PRO A 67 -1.30 -12.49 9.00
CA PRO A 67 -1.44 -12.81 10.41
C PRO A 67 -0.42 -13.84 10.91
N GLU A 68 -0.03 -14.76 10.05
CA GLU A 68 0.97 -15.79 10.30
C GLU A 68 2.36 -15.19 10.62
N ASP A 69 2.67 -14.01 10.07
CA ASP A 69 3.94 -13.32 10.30
C ASP A 69 3.95 -12.54 11.63
N LYS A 70 2.81 -12.45 12.35
CA LYS A 70 2.63 -11.53 13.50
C LYS A 70 3.70 -11.68 14.59
N ALA A 71 4.14 -12.91 14.86
CA ALA A 71 5.16 -13.18 15.88
C ALA A 71 6.54 -12.56 15.54
N LEU A 72 6.84 -12.34 14.26
CA LEU A 72 8.08 -11.73 13.80
C LEU A 72 8.03 -10.19 13.85
N LEU A 73 6.84 -9.60 13.85
CA LEU A 73 6.62 -8.18 13.60
C LEU A 73 6.69 -7.34 14.89
N THR A 74 7.87 -7.25 15.49
CA THR A 74 8.17 -6.21 16.49
C THR A 74 8.23 -4.83 15.83
N ASP A 75 8.18 -3.76 16.61
CA ASP A 75 8.25 -2.40 16.08
C ASP A 75 9.59 -2.15 15.37
N GLU A 76 10.69 -2.64 15.95
CA GLU A 76 12.04 -2.53 15.39
C GLU A 76 12.16 -3.29 14.07
N PHE A 77 11.58 -4.49 13.99
CA PHE A 77 11.61 -5.27 12.76
C PHE A 77 10.74 -4.65 11.66
N MET A 78 9.58 -4.10 12.02
CA MET A 78 8.75 -3.35 11.08
C MET A 78 9.42 -2.07 10.57
N ALA A 79 10.13 -1.35 11.45
CA ALA A 79 10.94 -0.19 11.07
C ALA A 79 12.08 -0.59 10.12
N LYS A 80 12.81 -1.66 10.41
CA LYS A 80 13.84 -2.22 9.53
C LYS A 80 13.31 -2.56 8.13
N ILE A 81 12.18 -3.27 8.06
CA ILE A 81 11.54 -3.60 6.79
C ILE A 81 11.14 -2.34 6.03
N ALA A 82 10.59 -1.33 6.72
CA ALA A 82 10.18 -0.07 6.09
C ALA A 82 11.38 0.70 5.51
N TRP A 83 12.51 0.74 6.21
CA TRP A 83 13.75 1.35 5.69
C TRP A 83 14.24 0.66 4.42
N GLU A 84 14.39 -0.67 4.43
CA GLU A 84 14.82 -1.40 3.24
C GLU A 84 13.81 -1.28 2.09
N TYR A 85 12.52 -1.22 2.42
CA TYR A 85 11.47 -0.95 1.44
C TYR A 85 11.61 0.44 0.82
N MET A 86 11.86 1.48 1.62
CA MET A 86 12.10 2.84 1.14
C MET A 86 13.31 2.90 0.20
N GLU A 87 14.40 2.23 0.56
CA GLU A 87 15.60 2.11 -0.28
C GLU A 87 15.29 1.46 -1.64
N LEU A 88 14.57 0.34 -1.66
CA LEU A 88 14.17 -0.34 -2.90
C LEU A 88 13.17 0.48 -3.72
N MET A 89 12.36 1.31 -3.07
CA MET A 89 11.41 2.21 -3.73
C MET A 89 12.06 3.49 -4.27
N GLY A 90 13.30 3.79 -3.86
CA GLY A 90 13.98 5.05 -4.15
C GLY A 90 13.42 6.23 -3.36
N ILE A 91 12.82 5.97 -2.20
CA ILE A 91 12.33 6.99 -1.27
C ILE A 91 13.49 7.31 -0.33
N ARG A 92 14.26 8.34 -0.67
CA ARG A 92 15.46 8.77 0.07
C ARG A 92 15.45 10.26 0.26
N ASN A 93 16.27 10.74 1.19
CA ASN A 93 16.53 12.17 1.38
C ASN A 93 15.24 12.98 1.54
N THR A 94 14.33 12.52 2.40
CA THR A 94 13.02 13.15 2.60
C THR A 94 12.46 12.85 3.98
N GLN A 95 11.60 13.73 4.49
CA GLN A 95 10.86 13.48 5.72
C GLN A 95 9.96 12.26 5.59
N PHE A 96 9.83 11.51 6.68
CA PHE A 96 8.82 10.48 6.80
C PHE A 96 8.38 10.25 8.26
N ILE A 97 7.23 9.60 8.40
CA ILE A 97 6.81 8.92 9.62
C ILE A 97 6.35 7.51 9.28
N LEU A 98 6.59 6.58 10.20
CA LEU A 98 6.12 5.20 10.14
C LEU A 98 5.18 4.94 11.31
N VAL A 99 3.91 4.71 11.00
CA VAL A 99 2.84 4.57 12.00
C VAL A 99 2.30 3.15 11.99
N ARG A 100 2.42 2.43 13.09
CA ARG A 100 1.81 1.12 13.30
C ARG A 100 0.40 1.26 13.86
N HIS A 101 -0.54 0.44 13.37
CA HIS A 101 -1.86 0.25 13.97
C HIS A 101 -1.96 -1.18 14.53
N HIS A 102 -2.57 -1.31 15.71
CA HIS A 102 -2.79 -2.58 16.43
C HIS A 102 -4.24 -3.13 16.36
N ASN A 103 -5.19 -2.42 15.72
CA ASN A 103 -6.65 -2.65 15.84
C ASN A 103 -7.21 -3.44 14.65
N THR A 104 -6.39 -4.25 13.98
CA THR A 104 -6.83 -5.05 12.83
C THR A 104 -6.22 -6.44 12.87
N ASP A 105 -6.94 -7.41 12.33
CA ASP A 105 -6.50 -8.81 12.24
C ASP A 105 -5.14 -8.96 11.54
N ASN A 106 -4.89 -8.13 10.51
CA ASN A 106 -3.63 -8.11 9.78
C ASN A 106 -2.67 -7.07 10.38
N PRO A 107 -1.45 -7.47 10.80
CA PRO A 107 -0.42 -6.52 11.21
C PRO A 107 -0.10 -5.57 10.04
N HIS A 108 -0.06 -4.26 10.29
CA HIS A 108 0.28 -3.29 9.27
C HIS A 108 0.86 -2.01 9.84
N CYS A 109 1.61 -1.30 9.00
CA CYS A 109 2.08 0.05 9.26
C CYS A 109 1.83 0.94 8.03
N HIS A 110 1.80 2.25 8.29
CA HIS A 110 1.65 3.30 7.31
C HIS A 110 2.93 4.12 7.24
N LEU A 111 3.60 4.07 6.11
CA LEU A 111 4.66 4.98 5.75
C LEU A 111 4.05 6.21 5.09
N VAL A 112 4.23 7.38 5.71
CA VAL A 112 3.89 8.67 5.11
C VAL A 112 5.18 9.43 4.90
N TYR A 113 5.43 9.88 3.67
CA TYR A 113 6.66 10.58 3.31
C TYR A 113 6.39 11.77 2.41
N ASN A 114 7.32 12.73 2.39
CA ASN A 114 7.25 13.84 1.46
C ASN A 114 7.80 13.43 0.09
N ARG A 115 7.03 13.65 -0.98
CA ARG A 115 7.51 13.43 -2.34
C ARG A 115 8.44 14.53 -2.83
N ILE A 116 8.70 15.55 -2.02
CA ILE A 116 9.75 16.53 -2.25
C ILE A 116 10.89 16.16 -1.32
N GLY A 117 12.09 15.95 -1.86
CA GLY A 117 13.29 15.67 -1.09
C GLY A 117 13.82 16.91 -0.38
N TYR A 118 14.78 16.74 0.52
CA TYR A 118 15.44 17.86 1.23
C TYR A 118 16.16 18.82 0.26
N ASP A 119 16.44 18.37 -0.97
CA ASP A 119 16.99 19.17 -2.06
C ASP A 119 15.92 19.86 -2.94
N GLY A 120 14.64 19.80 -2.55
CA GLY A 120 13.51 20.36 -3.31
C GLY A 120 13.12 19.57 -4.56
N LYS A 121 13.82 18.47 -4.88
CA LYS A 121 13.49 17.64 -6.05
C LYS A 121 12.34 16.70 -5.77
N VAL A 122 11.57 16.39 -6.81
CA VAL A 122 10.43 15.48 -6.70
C VAL A 122 10.89 14.03 -6.79
N ILE A 123 10.54 13.24 -5.78
CA ILE A 123 10.61 11.78 -5.83
C ILE A 123 9.59 11.27 -6.84
N SER A 124 10.11 10.75 -7.95
CA SER A 124 9.30 10.33 -9.10
C SER A 124 8.35 9.18 -8.73
N SER A 125 7.09 9.33 -9.15
CA SER A 125 6.11 8.24 -9.09
C SER A 125 6.16 7.31 -10.30
N GLN A 126 6.98 7.61 -11.31
CA GLN A 126 7.06 6.78 -12.50
C GLN A 126 7.60 5.40 -12.13
N GLY A 127 6.87 4.35 -12.47
CA GLY A 127 7.25 2.97 -12.20
C GLY A 127 7.19 2.56 -10.72
N ASP A 128 6.56 3.34 -9.85
CA ASP A 128 6.47 3.03 -8.41
C ASP A 128 5.73 1.73 -8.12
N TYR A 129 4.68 1.40 -8.89
CA TYR A 129 3.99 0.10 -8.76
C TYR A 129 4.92 -1.09 -9.08
N LYS A 130 5.75 -0.98 -10.12
CA LYS A 130 6.73 -2.03 -10.47
C LYS A 130 7.82 -2.13 -9.41
N ARG A 131 8.35 -0.99 -8.92
CA ARG A 131 9.31 -0.99 -7.80
C ARG A 131 8.70 -1.61 -6.55
N ASN A 132 7.44 -1.33 -6.25
CA ASN A 132 6.74 -1.90 -5.09
C ASN A 132 6.54 -3.41 -5.21
N GLU A 133 6.17 -3.91 -6.38
CA GLU A 133 6.10 -5.35 -6.64
C GLU A 133 7.45 -6.03 -6.38
N ILE A 134 8.53 -5.46 -6.93
CA ILE A 134 9.89 -5.97 -6.72
C ILE A 134 10.29 -5.89 -5.25
N ALA A 135 10.10 -4.73 -4.60
CA ALA A 135 10.49 -4.50 -3.22
C ALA A 135 9.76 -5.45 -2.26
N THR A 136 8.44 -5.61 -2.44
CA THR A 136 7.66 -6.53 -1.62
C THR A 136 8.06 -7.98 -1.84
N LYS A 137 8.43 -8.38 -3.07
CA LYS A 137 8.96 -9.72 -3.35
C LYS A 137 10.31 -9.94 -2.67
N VAL A 138 11.28 -9.05 -2.90
CA VAL A 138 12.63 -9.14 -2.31
C VAL A 138 12.57 -9.24 -0.79
N LEU A 139 11.75 -8.41 -0.14
CA LEU A 139 11.65 -8.40 1.31
C LEU A 139 10.92 -9.63 1.87
N LYS A 140 9.93 -10.17 1.14
CA LYS A 140 9.33 -11.45 1.52
C LYS A 140 10.35 -12.58 1.45
N ASP A 141 11.11 -12.67 0.36
CA ASP A 141 12.11 -13.72 0.16
C ASP A 141 13.22 -13.63 1.21
N ARG A 142 13.74 -12.41 1.46
CA ARG A 142 14.82 -12.15 2.42
C ARG A 142 14.46 -12.55 3.85
N TYR A 143 13.21 -12.31 4.26
CA TYR A 143 12.77 -12.46 5.64
C TYR A 143 11.84 -13.65 5.86
N GLY A 144 11.64 -14.49 4.84
CA GLY A 144 10.72 -15.63 4.92
C GLY A 144 9.28 -15.23 5.22
N LEU A 145 8.84 -14.02 4.80
CA LEU A 145 7.48 -13.55 5.06
C LEU A 145 6.47 -14.27 4.19
N THR A 146 5.29 -14.50 4.75
CA THR A 146 4.23 -15.23 4.09
C THR A 146 3.76 -14.53 2.81
N TYR A 147 3.69 -15.31 1.73
CA TYR A 147 3.10 -14.88 0.47
C TYR A 147 1.58 -14.83 0.57
N ALA A 148 0.96 -13.88 -0.11
CA ALA A 148 -0.49 -13.94 -0.27
C ALA A 148 -0.86 -15.20 -1.05
N GLU A 149 -1.77 -16.00 -0.51
CA GLU A 149 -2.34 -17.13 -1.23
C GLU A 149 -3.08 -16.64 -2.50
N ASP A 150 -3.33 -17.56 -3.42
CA ASP A 150 -4.00 -17.30 -4.69
C ASP A 150 -5.30 -16.49 -4.48
N LYS A 151 -5.60 -15.55 -5.39
CA LYS A 151 -6.73 -14.60 -5.30
C LYS A 151 -8.09 -15.29 -5.08
N GLY A 152 -8.19 -16.58 -5.38
CA GLY A 152 -9.38 -17.41 -5.15
C GLY A 152 -9.73 -17.65 -3.69
N LYS A 153 -8.84 -17.37 -2.72
CA LYS A 153 -9.11 -17.49 -1.28
C LYS A 153 -9.47 -16.17 -0.59
N THR A 154 -9.57 -15.06 -1.33
CA THR A 154 -9.99 -13.76 -0.77
C THR A 154 -11.45 -13.84 -0.32
N ASN A 155 -11.75 -13.38 0.90
CA ASN A 155 -13.15 -13.19 1.33
C ASN A 155 -13.75 -11.99 0.58
N VAL A 156 -14.46 -12.29 -0.51
CA VAL A 156 -15.06 -11.32 -1.42
C VAL A 156 -16.12 -10.46 -0.74
N GLU A 157 -16.82 -10.99 0.27
CA GLU A 157 -17.89 -10.27 0.98
C GLU A 157 -17.37 -9.08 1.79
N LYS A 158 -16.13 -9.16 2.28
CA LYS A 158 -15.49 -8.07 3.04
C LYS A 158 -14.90 -6.97 2.15
N LEU A 159 -14.95 -7.11 0.83
CA LEU A 159 -14.42 -6.11 -0.09
C LEU A 159 -15.40 -4.95 -0.31
N HIS A 160 -14.86 -3.75 -0.50
CA HIS A 160 -15.66 -2.61 -0.95
C HIS A 160 -16.29 -2.92 -2.32
N ALA A 161 -17.50 -2.42 -2.59
CA ALA A 161 -18.29 -2.82 -3.76
C ALA A 161 -17.52 -2.77 -5.10
N SER A 162 -16.71 -1.73 -5.32
CA SER A 162 -15.89 -1.57 -6.52
C SER A 162 -14.73 -2.56 -6.64
N GLU A 163 -14.17 -3.03 -5.52
CA GLU A 163 -13.17 -4.11 -5.50
C GLU A 163 -13.87 -5.48 -5.61
N ARG A 164 -15.07 -5.63 -5.02
CA ARG A 164 -15.87 -6.85 -5.06
C ARG A 164 -16.19 -7.30 -6.48
N VAL A 165 -16.71 -6.39 -7.31
CA VAL A 165 -17.05 -6.66 -8.73
C VAL A 165 -15.83 -7.19 -9.51
N LYS A 166 -14.64 -6.62 -9.27
CA LYS A 166 -13.40 -7.09 -9.93
C LYS A 166 -13.06 -8.53 -9.54
N TYR A 167 -13.26 -8.90 -8.28
CA TYR A 167 -13.04 -10.26 -7.78
C TYR A 167 -14.10 -11.24 -8.27
N GLU A 168 -15.36 -10.83 -8.35
CA GLU A 168 -16.46 -11.61 -8.93
C GLU A 168 -16.14 -11.97 -10.40
N ILE A 169 -15.71 -10.99 -11.20
CA ILE A 169 -15.28 -11.21 -12.59
C ILE A 169 -14.07 -12.15 -12.65
N PHE A 170 -13.03 -11.90 -11.84
CA PHE A 170 -11.83 -12.74 -11.80
C PHE A 170 -12.16 -14.21 -11.45
N ASN A 171 -13.00 -14.44 -10.44
CA ASN A 171 -13.40 -15.78 -10.02
C ASN A 171 -14.24 -16.47 -11.08
N ALA A 172 -15.14 -15.74 -11.76
CA ALA A 172 -15.90 -16.25 -12.89
C ALA A 172 -14.99 -16.66 -14.06
N VAL A 173 -14.00 -15.84 -14.40
CA VAL A 173 -12.98 -16.14 -15.42
C VAL A 173 -12.17 -17.37 -15.04
N LYS A 174 -11.63 -17.44 -13.81
CA LYS A 174 -10.89 -18.63 -13.34
C LYS A 174 -11.72 -19.91 -13.38
N ALA A 175 -13.01 -19.82 -13.03
CA ALA A 175 -13.91 -20.96 -13.11
C ALA A 175 -14.20 -21.36 -14.57
N ALA A 176 -14.46 -20.39 -15.44
CA ALA A 176 -14.68 -20.63 -16.87
C ALA A 176 -13.45 -21.33 -17.50
N LEU A 177 -12.23 -20.89 -17.18
CA LEU A 177 -10.99 -21.51 -17.66
C LEU A 177 -10.84 -22.98 -17.24
N LYS A 178 -11.40 -23.40 -16.11
CA LYS A 178 -11.35 -24.80 -15.64
C LYS A 178 -12.41 -25.69 -16.30
N HIS A 179 -13.52 -25.11 -16.75
CA HIS A 179 -14.70 -25.85 -17.21
C HIS A 179 -14.93 -25.75 -18.72
N SER A 180 -14.11 -25.01 -19.44
CA SER A 180 -14.29 -24.77 -20.88
C SER A 180 -13.11 -25.34 -21.65
N GLY A 181 -13.39 -26.20 -22.64
CA GLY A 181 -12.41 -26.70 -23.61
C GLY A 181 -12.32 -25.83 -24.86
N THR A 182 -13.33 -24.98 -25.11
CA THR A 182 -13.37 -24.09 -26.28
C THR A 182 -13.66 -22.63 -25.90
N TRP A 183 -13.32 -21.71 -26.80
CA TRP A 183 -13.65 -20.28 -26.66
C TRP A 183 -15.16 -20.01 -26.56
N LYS A 184 -15.98 -20.82 -27.25
CA LYS A 184 -17.44 -20.70 -27.21
C LYS A 184 -17.97 -21.07 -25.82
N GLU A 185 -17.54 -22.21 -25.28
CA GLU A 185 -17.91 -22.64 -23.92
C GLU A 185 -17.46 -21.63 -22.86
N PHE A 186 -16.26 -21.08 -23.02
CA PHE A 186 -15.73 -20.05 -22.15
C PHE A 186 -16.59 -18.78 -22.15
N ASN A 187 -16.97 -18.29 -23.32
CA ASN A 187 -17.84 -17.12 -23.46
C ASN A 187 -19.25 -17.38 -22.92
N ASP A 188 -19.83 -18.54 -23.23
CA ASP A 188 -21.17 -18.92 -22.76
C ASP A 188 -21.21 -19.02 -21.23
N TYR A 189 -20.15 -19.54 -20.61
CA TYR A 189 -20.01 -19.61 -19.15
C TYR A 189 -20.02 -18.22 -18.50
N LEU A 190 -19.27 -17.27 -19.08
CA LEU A 190 -19.22 -15.88 -18.59
C LEU A 190 -20.56 -15.17 -18.78
N LEU A 191 -21.20 -15.35 -19.94
CA LEU A 191 -22.50 -14.75 -20.26
C LEU A 191 -23.60 -15.19 -19.29
N ARG A 192 -23.65 -16.48 -18.90
CA ARG A 192 -24.58 -16.99 -17.89
C ARG A 192 -24.41 -16.33 -16.52
N ARG A 193 -23.26 -15.73 -16.25
CA ARG A 193 -22.96 -14.96 -15.04
C ARG A 193 -23.07 -13.45 -15.23
N GLY A 194 -23.64 -13.00 -16.36
CA GLY A 194 -23.82 -11.59 -16.69
C GLY A 194 -22.54 -10.87 -17.12
N ILE A 195 -21.46 -11.60 -17.40
CA ILE A 195 -20.17 -11.03 -17.82
C ILE A 195 -20.07 -11.16 -19.34
N ARG A 196 -19.98 -10.03 -20.04
CA ARG A 196 -19.76 -10.00 -21.50
C ARG A 196 -18.27 -9.88 -21.79
N LEU A 197 -17.81 -10.68 -22.74
CA LEU A 197 -16.45 -10.61 -23.27
C LEU A 197 -16.48 -9.84 -24.59
N GLU A 198 -15.62 -8.83 -24.72
CA GLU A 198 -15.40 -8.10 -25.98
C GLU A 198 -13.92 -8.20 -26.35
N PHE A 199 -13.64 -8.49 -27.62
CA PHE A 199 -12.30 -8.39 -28.18
C PHE A 199 -12.13 -6.99 -28.75
N VAL A 200 -11.05 -6.31 -28.36
CA VAL A 200 -10.71 -4.94 -28.81
C VAL A 200 -9.37 -4.98 -29.50
#